data_AF-A0A161YZ84-F1
#
_entry.id   AF-A0A161YZ84-F1
#
_cell.length_a   1.000
_cell.length_b   1.000
_cell.length_c   1.000
_cell.angle_alpha   90.00
_cell.angle_beta   90.00
_cell.angle_gamma   90.00
#
_symmetry.space_group_name_H-M   'P 1'
#
loop_
_entity.id
_entity.type
_entity.pdbx_description
1 polymer ?
#
loop_
_entity_poly.entity_id
_entity_poly.type
_entity_poly.pdbx_seq_one_letter_code
_entity_poly.pdbx_strand_id
1 'polypeptide(L)'
;MNTNTDITNTNANTNANANAETKMLQDTDVKVKISRISNGFVEGTQQITKVSEIINLINVDGNTKAFDKNCGMVFYEKSKYANDIFDEIKSSLGHYSTNNKDFITLENGGFIHKESILNIRIIEMEDERVIVIIGLNSRTLFSMSSYDYNNIDNLKNEVSEVVTNKKKTVNWNDFLID
;
A
#
# COMPACT_ATOMS: atom_id res chain seq x y z
N MET A 1 -16.97 -67.38 -62.49
CA MET A 1 -15.59 -67.32 -62.99
C MET A 1 -15.07 -65.91 -62.81
N ASN A 2 -13.77 -65.79 -62.56
CA ASN A 2 -12.95 -64.59 -62.35
C ASN A 2 -12.94 -63.93 -60.96
N THR A 3 -11.91 -64.37 -60.23
CA THR A 3 -11.02 -63.60 -59.35
C THR A 3 -10.60 -62.25 -59.95
N ASN A 4 -10.44 -61.24 -59.12
CA ASN A 4 -9.14 -60.60 -58.90
C ASN A 4 -9.19 -59.61 -57.73
N THR A 5 -8.22 -59.79 -56.86
CA THR A 5 -7.74 -58.87 -55.83
C THR A 5 -7.18 -57.61 -56.47
N ASP A 6 -7.39 -56.44 -55.87
CA ASP A 6 -6.31 -55.46 -55.75
C ASP A 6 -6.53 -54.45 -54.62
N ILE A 7 -5.40 -54.00 -54.11
CA ILE A 7 -5.10 -53.39 -52.81
C ILE A 7 -5.15 -51.86 -52.89
N THR A 8 -5.22 -51.21 -51.71
CA THR A 8 -4.81 -49.84 -51.30
C THR A 8 -5.98 -48.91 -50.97
N ASN A 9 -5.96 -48.03 -49.97
CA ASN A 9 -5.17 -47.81 -48.76
C ASN A 9 -5.90 -46.68 -48.00
N THR A 10 -5.67 -46.57 -46.69
CA THR A 10 -5.73 -45.35 -45.85
C THR A 10 -7.06 -44.77 -45.32
N ASN A 11 -6.95 -44.39 -44.03
CA ASN A 11 -7.72 -43.48 -43.18
C ASN A 11 -9.02 -44.04 -42.58
N ALA A 12 -9.01 -44.67 -41.39
CA ALA A 12 -8.71 -44.17 -40.04
C ALA A 12 -9.83 -43.30 -39.42
N ASN A 13 -10.05 -43.56 -38.12
CA ASN A 13 -10.92 -42.89 -37.14
C ASN A 13 -12.39 -43.38 -37.15
N THR A 14 -13.01 -43.84 -36.07
CA THR A 14 -12.90 -43.54 -34.63
C THR A 14 -13.59 -44.67 -33.84
N ASN A 15 -12.97 -45.17 -32.76
CA ASN A 15 -13.63 -45.50 -31.49
C ASN A 15 -12.66 -46.21 -30.55
N ALA A 16 -12.07 -45.45 -29.64
CA ALA A 16 -11.55 -46.03 -28.41
C ALA A 16 -11.67 -45.03 -27.27
N ASN A 17 -12.56 -45.39 -26.36
CA ASN A 17 -12.39 -45.29 -24.93
C ASN A 17 -12.68 -43.94 -24.26
N ALA A 18 -13.93 -43.81 -23.85
CA ALA A 18 -14.45 -42.88 -22.86
C ALA A 18 -13.84 -43.12 -21.46
N ASN A 19 -12.55 -42.81 -21.30
CA ASN A 19 -11.83 -42.89 -20.03
C ASN A 19 -10.78 -41.77 -19.93
N ALA A 20 -11.20 -40.53 -20.08
CA ALA A 20 -10.46 -39.37 -19.62
C ALA A 20 -11.45 -38.25 -19.31
N GLU A 21 -11.24 -37.55 -18.19
CA GLU A 21 -11.95 -36.33 -17.78
C GLU A 21 -13.20 -36.47 -16.91
N THR A 22 -13.17 -37.39 -15.93
CA THR A 22 -13.54 -37.00 -14.55
C THR A 22 -12.29 -36.47 -13.86
N LYS A 23 -11.75 -35.38 -14.40
CA LYS A 23 -10.71 -34.61 -13.72
C LYS A 23 -11.40 -33.92 -12.56
N MET A 24 -11.13 -34.41 -11.35
CA MET A 24 -11.49 -33.75 -10.11
C MET A 24 -11.05 -32.28 -10.21
N LEU A 25 -12.03 -31.40 -10.42
CA LEU A 25 -11.95 -30.00 -10.02
C LEU A 25 -11.92 -30.02 -8.50
N GLN A 26 -10.76 -30.30 -7.94
CA GLN A 26 -10.46 -29.96 -6.56
C GLN A 26 -10.53 -28.44 -6.46
N ASP A 27 -11.33 -27.99 -5.50
CA ASP A 27 -11.46 -26.63 -4.99
C ASP A 27 -10.20 -25.79 -5.22
N THR A 28 -10.18 -25.09 -6.35
CA THR A 28 -9.40 -23.86 -6.45
C THR A 28 -10.40 -22.78 -6.20
N ASP A 29 -10.48 -22.34 -4.94
CA ASP A 29 -11.08 -21.06 -4.56
C ASP A 29 -10.31 -19.95 -5.29
N VAL A 30 -10.61 -19.76 -6.57
CA VAL A 30 -10.17 -18.60 -7.33
C VAL A 30 -10.96 -17.43 -6.76
N LYS A 31 -10.46 -16.85 -5.68
CA LYS A 31 -10.92 -15.56 -5.18
C LYS A 31 -10.59 -14.53 -6.26
N VAL A 32 -11.57 -14.22 -7.10
CA VAL A 32 -11.49 -13.09 -8.03
C VAL A 32 -11.32 -11.82 -7.19
N LYS A 33 -10.09 -11.33 -7.10
CA LYS A 33 -9.81 -10.03 -6.47
C LYS A 33 -10.31 -8.95 -7.42
N ILE A 34 -11.44 -8.35 -7.09
CA ILE A 34 -11.96 -7.19 -7.82
C ILE A 34 -11.08 -6.00 -7.44
N SER A 35 -10.34 -5.48 -8.43
CA SER A 35 -9.59 -4.23 -8.27
C SER A 35 -10.54 -3.12 -7.87
N ARG A 36 -10.18 -2.38 -6.83
CA ARG A 36 -10.91 -1.20 -6.35
C ARG A 36 -10.38 0.09 -6.95
N ILE A 37 -9.32 -0.01 -7.76
CA ILE A 37 -8.84 1.08 -8.58
C ILE A 37 -9.31 0.90 -10.02
N SER A 38 -9.99 1.92 -10.54
CA SER A 38 -10.40 2.00 -11.94
C SER A 38 -10.31 3.44 -12.44
N ASN A 39 -9.80 3.64 -13.67
CA ASN A 39 -9.67 4.95 -14.32
C ASN A 39 -9.00 6.04 -13.45
N GLY A 40 -8.04 5.66 -12.60
CA GLY A 40 -7.34 6.60 -11.70
C GLY A 40 -8.13 7.02 -10.46
N PHE A 41 -9.23 6.33 -10.15
CA PHE A 41 -10.00 6.50 -8.92
C PHE A 41 -9.88 5.25 -8.06
N VAL A 42 -9.82 5.43 -6.75
CA VAL A 42 -9.93 4.35 -5.76
C VAL A 42 -11.30 4.42 -5.09
N GLU A 43 -11.98 3.27 -5.04
CA GLU A 43 -13.27 3.11 -4.37
C GLU A 43 -13.11 2.35 -3.04
N GLY A 44 -13.39 3.07 -1.95
CA GLY A 44 -13.55 2.50 -0.62
C GLY A 44 -15.01 2.20 -0.31
N THR A 45 -15.28 1.75 0.92
CA THR A 45 -16.62 1.38 1.39
C THR A 45 -17.57 2.58 1.44
N GLN A 46 -17.07 3.79 1.66
CA GLN A 46 -17.88 4.99 1.89
C GLN A 46 -17.55 6.14 0.94
N GLN A 47 -16.59 5.97 0.03
CA GLN A 47 -16.06 7.08 -0.75
C GLN A 47 -15.30 6.65 -1.99
N ILE A 48 -15.18 7.58 -2.94
CA ILE A 48 -14.38 7.44 -4.16
C ILE A 48 -13.44 8.64 -4.22
N THR A 49 -12.16 8.40 -4.48
CA THR A 49 -11.12 9.44 -4.48
C THR A 49 -10.23 9.29 -5.70
N LYS A 50 -9.81 10.41 -6.30
CA LYS A 50 -8.85 10.38 -7.39
C LYS A 50 -7.47 10.06 -6.84
N VAL A 51 -6.83 9.00 -7.34
CA VAL A 51 -5.53 8.52 -6.85
C VAL A 51 -4.47 9.62 -6.95
N SER A 52 -4.51 10.47 -7.98
CA SER A 52 -3.56 11.58 -8.16
C SER A 52 -3.62 12.67 -7.09
N GLU A 53 -4.65 12.69 -6.24
CA GLU A 53 -4.76 13.65 -5.12
C GLU A 53 -4.05 13.16 -3.87
N ILE A 54 -3.64 11.89 -3.83
CA ILE A 54 -2.98 11.27 -2.69
C ILE A 54 -1.50 11.64 -2.67
N ILE A 55 -1.11 12.34 -1.62
CA ILE A 55 0.27 12.77 -1.35
C ILE A 55 0.87 12.02 -0.17
N ASN A 56 0.04 11.65 0.80
CA ASN A 56 0.45 10.85 1.95
C ASN A 56 -0.45 9.61 2.00
N LEU A 57 0.14 8.42 2.19
CA LEU A 57 -0.59 7.16 2.29
C LEU A 57 -0.11 6.39 3.52
N ILE A 58 -1.05 6.09 4.41
CA ILE A 58 -0.78 5.52 5.72
C ILE A 58 -1.70 4.32 5.92
N ASN A 59 -1.14 3.21 6.42
CA ASN A 59 -1.93 2.11 6.95
C ASN A 59 -1.50 1.83 8.40
N VAL A 60 -2.46 1.80 9.33
CA VAL A 60 -2.22 1.52 10.76
C VAL A 60 -3.38 0.70 11.29
N ASP A 61 -3.08 -0.42 11.95
CA ASP A 61 -4.06 -1.30 12.58
C ASP A 61 -5.20 -1.71 11.63
N GLY A 62 -4.86 -2.00 10.37
CA GLY A 62 -5.85 -2.36 9.35
C GLY A 62 -6.75 -1.20 8.92
N ASN A 63 -6.32 0.05 9.11
CA ASN A 63 -7.02 1.24 8.62
C ASN A 63 -6.15 1.97 7.60
N THR A 64 -6.71 2.22 6.42
CA THR A 64 -6.03 2.94 5.34
C THR A 64 -6.48 4.39 5.33
N LYS A 65 -5.54 5.32 5.41
CA LYS A 65 -5.76 6.77 5.36
C LYS A 65 -4.91 7.35 4.25
N ALA A 66 -5.50 8.21 3.43
CA ALA A 66 -4.77 8.99 2.44
C ALA A 66 -5.09 10.47 2.58
N PHE A 67 -4.07 11.30 2.39
CA PHE A 67 -4.17 12.74 2.56
C PHE A 67 -3.63 13.47 1.33
N ASP A 68 -4.22 14.62 1.03
CA ASP A 68 -3.73 15.54 0.02
C ASP A 68 -2.53 16.36 0.51
N LYS A 69 -2.04 17.27 -0.36
CA LYS A 69 -0.94 18.20 -0.08
C LYS A 69 -1.19 19.14 1.10
N ASN A 70 -2.45 19.37 1.46
CA ASN A 70 -2.85 20.24 2.57
C ASN A 70 -3.10 19.43 3.85
N CYS A 71 -2.74 18.14 3.87
CA CYS A 71 -3.05 17.20 4.93
C CYS A 71 -4.56 16.99 5.13
N GLY A 72 -5.39 17.35 4.14
CA GLY A 72 -6.81 17.03 4.12
C GLY A 72 -6.98 15.54 3.86
N MET A 73 -7.74 14.84 4.71
CA MET A 73 -8.02 13.42 4.51
C MET A 73 -8.91 13.27 3.27
N VAL A 74 -8.35 12.71 2.21
CA VAL A 74 -9.06 12.47 0.95
C VAL A 74 -9.49 11.02 0.82
N PHE A 75 -8.90 10.10 1.58
CA PHE A 75 -9.30 8.70 1.63
C PHE A 75 -9.26 8.12 3.03
N TYR A 76 -10.31 7.37 3.40
CA TYR A 76 -10.35 6.59 4.62
C TYR A 76 -11.08 5.27 4.40
N GLU A 77 -10.44 4.18 4.84
CA GLU A 77 -11.01 2.85 4.81
C GLU A 77 -10.73 2.12 6.13
N LYS A 78 -11.81 1.60 6.73
CA LYS A 78 -11.80 0.77 7.94
C LYS A 78 -12.71 -0.43 7.73
N SER A 79 -12.29 -1.32 6.85
CA SER A 79 -12.96 -2.60 6.61
C SER A 79 -11.92 -3.70 6.41
N LYS A 80 -12.41 -4.93 6.25
CA LYS A 80 -11.58 -6.08 5.90
C LYS A 80 -10.78 -5.91 4.59
N TYR A 81 -11.10 -4.92 3.77
CA TYR A 81 -10.42 -4.63 2.51
C TYR A 81 -9.36 -3.53 2.63
N ALA A 82 -9.17 -2.92 3.80
CA ALA A 82 -8.29 -1.75 3.96
C ALA A 82 -6.86 -2.02 3.47
N ASN A 83 -6.29 -3.17 3.84
CA ASN A 83 -4.94 -3.54 3.43
C ASN A 83 -4.84 -3.81 1.93
N ASP A 84 -5.83 -4.50 1.36
CA ASP A 84 -5.90 -4.72 -0.09
C ASP A 84 -5.95 -3.39 -0.86
N ILE A 85 -6.78 -2.46 -0.40
CA ILE A 85 -6.91 -1.12 -0.98
C ILE A 85 -5.61 -0.33 -0.84
N PHE A 86 -4.96 -0.42 0.32
CA PHE A 86 -3.67 0.24 0.55
C PHE A 86 -2.62 -0.23 -0.46
N ASP A 87 -2.50 -1.54 -0.66
CA ASP A 87 -1.53 -2.10 -1.61
C ASP A 87 -1.86 -1.71 -3.06
N GLU A 88 -3.14 -1.64 -3.41
CA GLU A 88 -3.59 -1.16 -4.73
C GLU A 88 -3.25 0.33 -4.94
N ILE A 89 -3.54 1.20 -3.96
CA ILE A 89 -3.21 2.63 -4.02
C ILE A 89 -1.70 2.80 -4.15
N LYS A 90 -0.94 2.13 -3.28
CA LYS A 90 0.53 2.14 -3.26
C LYS A 90 1.10 1.76 -4.62
N SER A 91 0.60 0.67 -5.21
CA SER A 91 1.01 0.20 -6.53
C SER A 91 0.67 1.19 -7.64
N SER A 92 -0.52 1.81 -7.57
CA SER A 92 -1.00 2.77 -8.57
C SER A 92 -0.27 4.10 -8.55
N LEU A 93 0.27 4.48 -7.39
CA LEU A 93 1.01 5.73 -7.26
C LEU A 93 2.41 5.68 -7.85
N GLY A 94 2.93 4.48 -8.16
CA GLY A 94 4.03 4.19 -9.11
C GLY A 94 5.41 4.86 -8.89
N HIS A 95 5.49 5.90 -8.06
CA HIS A 95 6.56 6.90 -8.07
C HIS A 95 6.96 7.38 -6.67
N TYR A 96 6.23 6.99 -5.62
CA TYR A 96 6.69 7.12 -4.24
C TYR A 96 7.61 5.94 -3.91
N SER A 97 8.72 5.90 -4.64
CA SER A 97 9.81 4.95 -4.43
C SER A 97 10.40 5.17 -3.05
N THR A 98 10.80 4.07 -2.41
CA THR A 98 11.64 4.05 -1.19
C THR A 98 12.95 4.86 -1.33
N ASN A 99 13.29 5.32 -2.53
CA ASN A 99 14.47 6.12 -2.84
C ASN A 99 14.14 7.58 -3.16
N ASN A 100 12.87 7.98 -3.11
CA ASN A 100 12.49 9.38 -3.28
C ASN A 100 12.72 10.14 -1.97
N LYS A 101 13.73 11.01 -1.96
CA LYS A 101 14.14 11.80 -0.79
C LYS A 101 13.06 12.74 -0.27
N ASP A 102 12.01 13.00 -1.04
CA ASP A 102 10.91 13.89 -0.65
C ASP A 102 9.90 13.23 0.29
N PHE A 103 10.02 11.91 0.53
CA PHE A 103 9.09 11.10 1.32
C PHE A 103 9.79 10.41 2.47
N ILE A 104 9.10 10.37 3.62
CA ILE A 104 9.40 9.46 4.71
C ILE A 104 8.65 8.16 4.41
N THR A 105 9.37 7.06 4.26
CA THR A 105 8.78 5.73 4.07
C THR A 105 8.55 5.06 5.43
N LEU A 106 7.35 4.51 5.63
CA LEU A 106 6.94 3.74 6.80
C LEU A 106 7.26 2.25 6.59
N GLU A 107 7.41 1.47 7.67
CA GLU A 107 7.83 0.06 7.57
C GLU A 107 6.89 -0.82 6.72
N ASN A 108 5.60 -0.50 6.67
CA ASN A 108 4.62 -1.21 5.83
C ASN A 108 4.57 -0.72 4.37
N GLY A 109 5.50 0.15 3.97
CA GLY A 109 5.56 0.76 2.64
C GLY A 109 4.61 1.95 2.47
N GLY A 110 3.98 2.42 3.54
CA GLY A 110 3.29 3.71 3.56
C GLY A 110 4.29 4.84 3.41
N PHE A 111 3.83 6.04 3.13
CA PHE A 111 4.71 7.18 2.95
C PHE A 111 4.04 8.50 3.33
N ILE A 112 4.86 9.43 3.80
CA ILE A 112 4.48 10.79 4.15
C ILE A 112 5.40 11.73 3.38
N HIS A 113 4.83 12.60 2.56
CA HIS A 113 5.61 13.64 1.90
C HIS A 113 6.14 14.60 2.96
N LYS A 114 7.45 14.81 2.99
CA LYS A 114 8.13 15.71 3.92
C LYS A 114 7.53 17.10 3.98
N GLU A 115 7.12 17.67 2.84
CA GLU A 115 6.48 18.98 2.80
C GLU A 115 5.12 19.04 3.51
N SER A 116 4.45 17.91 3.69
CA SER A 116 3.19 17.81 4.45
C SER A 116 3.42 17.89 5.96
N ILE A 117 4.66 17.82 6.45
CA ILE A 117 4.97 17.79 7.89
C ILE A 117 5.10 19.21 8.42
N LEU A 118 4.33 19.50 9.47
CA LEU A 118 4.44 20.71 10.26
C LEU A 118 5.45 20.55 11.40
N ASN A 119 5.34 19.44 12.13
CA ASN A 119 6.15 19.16 13.30
C ASN A 119 6.16 17.64 13.58
N ILE A 120 7.18 17.17 14.27
CA ILE A 120 7.21 15.83 14.87
C ILE A 120 7.42 15.99 16.36
N ARG A 121 6.64 15.25 17.14
CA ARG A 121 6.79 15.20 18.59
C ARG A 121 7.15 13.80 19.01
N ILE A 122 8.06 13.70 19.97
CA ILE A 122 8.27 12.48 20.72
C ILE A 122 7.56 12.68 22.05
N ILE A 123 6.62 11.80 22.36
CA ILE A 123 5.87 11.81 23.61
C ILE A 123 6.39 10.65 24.43
N GLU A 124 7.00 10.94 25.57
CA GLU A 124 7.37 9.94 26.54
C GLU A 124 6.20 9.64 27.47
N MET A 125 5.94 8.36 27.64
CA MET A 125 4.95 7.76 28.53
C MET A 125 5.70 6.78 29.45
N GLU A 126 5.07 6.36 30.55
CA GLU A 126 5.72 5.58 31.62
C GLU A 126 6.43 4.31 31.10
N ASP A 127 5.83 3.60 30.14
CA ASP A 127 6.38 2.37 29.55
C ASP A 127 6.57 2.45 28.02
N GLU A 128 6.39 3.62 27.42
CA GLU A 128 6.40 3.79 25.97
C GLU A 128 6.92 5.16 25.55
N ARG A 129 7.62 5.22 24.42
CA ARG A 129 7.92 6.47 23.73
C ARG A 129 7.22 6.47 22.38
N VAL A 130 6.36 7.44 22.11
CA VAL A 130 5.53 7.54 20.90
C VAL A 130 6.03 8.67 20.00
N ILE A 131 6.23 8.39 18.73
CA ILE A 131 6.53 9.38 17.70
C ILE A 131 5.22 9.83 17.07
N VAL A 132 4.95 11.12 17.06
CA VAL A 132 3.75 11.74 16.49
C VAL A 132 4.14 12.69 15.37
N ILE A 133 3.68 12.40 14.16
CA ILE A 133 3.88 13.25 12.98
C ILE A 133 2.64 14.13 12.80
N ILE A 134 2.85 15.44 12.88
CA ILE A 134 1.81 16.47 12.77
C ILE A 134 1.88 17.08 11.37
N GLY A 135 0.75 17.09 10.66
CA GLY A 135 0.63 17.66 9.33
C GLY A 135 0.49 19.19 9.32
N LEU A 136 0.62 19.80 8.15
CA LEU A 136 0.44 21.26 7.93
C LEU A 136 -0.88 21.82 8.45
N ASN A 137 -1.93 21.00 8.51
CA ASN A 137 -3.24 21.37 9.08
C ASN A 137 -3.29 21.28 10.62
N SER A 138 -2.14 21.10 11.29
CA SER A 138 -2.03 20.91 12.74
C SER A 138 -2.72 19.66 13.29
N ARG A 139 -3.08 18.69 12.45
CA ARG A 139 -3.64 17.40 12.86
C ARG A 139 -2.57 16.31 12.81
N THR A 140 -2.74 15.28 13.62
CA THR A 140 -1.91 14.08 13.55
C THR A 140 -2.13 13.35 12.23
N LEU A 141 -1.05 13.18 11.46
CA LEU A 141 -1.02 12.32 10.28
C LEU A 141 -0.76 10.87 10.69
N PHE A 142 0.22 10.68 11.58
CA PHE A 142 0.72 9.38 11.96
C PHE A 142 1.21 9.38 13.40
N SER A 143 1.04 8.26 14.10
CA SER A 143 1.65 8.01 15.40
C SER A 143 2.11 6.55 15.46
N MET A 144 3.29 6.31 16.02
CA MET A 144 3.82 4.96 16.22
C MET A 144 4.64 4.89 17.49
N SER A 145 4.81 3.68 18.02
CA SER A 145 5.82 3.44 19.04
C SER A 145 7.20 3.72 18.46
N SER A 146 8.07 4.32 19.24
CA SER A 146 9.47 4.51 18.88
C SER A 146 10.24 3.19 18.84
N TYR A 147 9.74 2.17 19.56
CA TYR A 147 10.27 0.81 19.50
C TYR A 147 9.99 0.13 18.16
N ASP A 148 8.91 0.52 17.48
CA ASP A 148 8.54 0.03 16.15
C ASP A 148 9.28 0.78 15.03
N TYR A 149 10.19 1.70 15.37
CA TYR A 149 10.97 2.43 14.39
C TYR A 149 12.46 2.24 14.63
N ASN A 150 13.01 1.21 13.98
CA ASN A 150 14.39 0.76 14.17
C ASN A 150 15.47 1.80 13.83
N ASN A 151 15.13 2.90 13.14
CA ASN A 151 16.09 3.91 12.71
C ASN A 151 15.64 5.35 13.04
N ILE A 152 15.34 5.61 14.31
CA ILE A 152 14.87 6.91 14.79
C ILE A 152 15.81 8.07 14.42
N ASP A 153 17.12 7.82 14.34
CA ASP A 153 18.11 8.83 13.97
C ASP A 153 17.98 9.26 12.50
N ASN A 154 17.70 8.32 11.60
CA ASN A 154 17.39 8.67 10.21
C ASN A 154 16.10 9.48 10.11
N LEU A 155 15.06 9.11 10.88
CA LEU A 155 13.82 9.90 10.93
C LEU A 155 14.08 11.32 11.46
N LYS A 156 14.86 11.45 12.54
CA LYS A 156 15.29 12.76 13.05
C LYS A 156 16.01 13.54 11.95
N ASN A 157 17.00 12.96 11.28
CA ASN A 157 17.77 13.61 10.20
C ASN A 157 16.89 14.05 9.03
N GLU A 158 16.02 13.17 8.54
CA GLU A 158 15.08 13.46 7.45
C GLU A 158 14.12 14.60 7.79
N VAL A 159 13.86 14.81 9.07
CA VAL A 159 12.90 15.81 9.59
C VAL A 159 13.61 17.11 9.92
N SER A 160 14.86 17.06 10.41
CA SER A 160 15.73 18.21 10.62
C SER A 160 15.81 19.09 9.37
N GLU A 161 16.01 18.47 8.20
CA GLU A 161 16.13 19.18 6.93
C GLU A 161 14.85 19.96 6.59
N VAL A 162 13.68 19.35 6.84
CA VAL A 162 12.36 19.90 6.48
C VAL A 162 11.97 21.06 7.39
N VAL A 163 12.14 20.89 8.70
CA VAL A 163 11.70 21.91 9.67
C VAL A 163 12.67 23.10 9.69
N THR A 164 13.97 22.86 9.48
CA THR A 164 14.99 23.93 9.38
C THR A 164 14.74 24.82 8.16
N ASN A 165 14.35 24.24 7.01
CA ASN A 165 14.02 25.00 5.81
C ASN A 165 12.77 25.89 5.98
N LYS A 166 11.88 25.59 6.94
CA LYS A 166 10.67 26.38 7.21
C LYS A 166 10.84 27.48 8.27
N LYS A 167 12.06 27.79 8.72
CA LYS A 167 12.36 28.76 9.80
C LYS A 167 11.48 28.54 11.05
N LYS A 168 11.11 27.30 11.34
CA LYS A 168 10.44 26.94 12.59
C LYS A 168 11.46 26.32 13.52
N THR A 169 11.60 26.90 14.69
CA THR A 169 12.54 26.44 15.72
C THR A 169 12.16 25.02 16.12
N VAL A 170 12.94 24.02 15.71
CA VAL A 170 12.94 22.72 16.36
C VAL A 170 13.68 22.91 17.67
N ASN A 171 12.98 22.76 18.79
CA ASN A 171 13.65 22.68 20.08
C ASN A 171 14.19 21.25 20.22
N TRP A 172 15.45 21.06 19.83
CA TRP A 172 16.12 19.76 19.92
C TRP A 172 16.33 19.28 21.36
N ASN A 173 16.16 20.17 22.35
CA ASN A 173 16.12 19.77 23.77
C ASN A 173 14.87 18.94 24.11
N ASP A 174 13.87 18.88 23.22
CA ASP A 174 12.75 17.93 23.33
C ASP A 174 13.10 16.54 22.73
N PHE A 175 14.26 16.41 22.07
CA PHE A 175 14.74 15.19 21.39
C PHE A 175 15.92 14.50 22.10
N LEU A 176 16.47 15.14 23.13
CA LEU A 176 17.53 14.64 24.00
C LEU A 176 16.98 14.65 25.43
N ILE A 177 16.89 13.47 26.02
CA ILE A 177 16.86 13.33 27.48
C ILE A 177 18.07 12.46 27.80
N ASP A 178 18.82 12.88 28.82
CA ASP A 178 19.95 12.17 29.42
C ASP A 178 19.64 10.69 29.73
#